data_AF-A0A850BXZ9-F1
#
_entry.id   AF-A0A850BXZ9-F1
#
_cell.length_a   1.000
_cell.length_b   1.000
_cell.length_c   1.000
_cell.angle_alpha   90.00
_cell.angle_beta   90.00
_cell.angle_gamma   90.00
#
_symmetry.space_group_name_H-M   'P 1'
#
loop_
_entity.id
_entity.type
_entity.pdbx_description
1 polymer ?
#
loop_
_entity_poly.entity_id
_entity_poly.type
_entity_poly.pdbx_seq_one_letter_code
_entity_poly.pdbx_strand_id
1 'polypeptide(L)'
;MSAGPLAEDEPLFAPSIELRDTPPHELFDTASTSQAPIWLSLSAGVALLKNGRRSIEASLLLSIPLERFALRPPSAGTAQSIADAPVPTLKPPPRRPAPDPAPPPKDMIDPPEAPSASPPTEAPKIEIPVLITPEIARSATRAALRHARLEDASARVDALATRARSSALLPEIRLRASRLVDEAEQLSPTEYDPGRVTASGGTSVWLEARGTWRLDRILFADEEIALEKMRHDRADAQAKLIQKVLELLFAWQRAVALKEHLESAASADIEARVTAALNVAETEASLDVITGGWFGRFRKSPAGKRGPL
;
A
#
# COMPACT_ATOMS: atom_id res chain seq x y z
N MET A 1 -9.71 -74.21 -45.38
CA MET A 1 -10.55 -73.19 -44.72
C MET A 1 -10.01 -73.00 -43.31
N SER A 2 -9.28 -71.91 -43.07
CA SER A 2 -8.97 -71.44 -41.71
C SER A 2 -8.74 -69.93 -41.81
N ALA A 3 -9.67 -69.17 -41.26
CA ALA A 3 -9.62 -67.72 -41.20
C ALA A 3 -8.92 -67.32 -39.89
N GLY A 4 -7.82 -66.58 -40.01
CA GLY A 4 -7.17 -65.91 -38.87
C GLY A 4 -7.67 -64.47 -38.77
N PRO A 5 -7.75 -63.89 -37.55
CA PRO A 5 -8.35 -62.58 -37.32
C PRO A 5 -7.42 -61.45 -37.77
N LEU A 6 -8.01 -60.42 -38.36
CA LEU A 6 -7.39 -59.13 -38.63
C LEU A 6 -7.18 -58.43 -37.28
N ALA A 7 -5.93 -58.17 -36.92
CA ALA A 7 -5.59 -57.28 -35.82
C ALA A 7 -5.76 -55.84 -36.32
N GLU A 8 -6.67 -55.11 -35.68
CA GLU A 8 -6.80 -53.66 -35.82
C GLU A 8 -5.64 -53.00 -35.07
N ASP A 9 -4.62 -52.58 -35.82
CA ASP A 9 -3.58 -51.67 -35.33
C ASP A 9 -4.19 -50.25 -35.26
N GLU A 10 -4.83 -49.90 -34.14
CA GLU A 10 -5.07 -48.51 -33.77
C GLU A 10 -3.73 -47.89 -33.34
N PRO A 11 -3.17 -46.89 -34.05
CA PRO A 11 -2.04 -46.15 -33.52
C PRO A 11 -2.53 -45.24 -32.39
N LEU A 12 -2.29 -45.69 -31.15
CA LEU A 12 -2.30 -44.88 -29.94
C LEU A 12 -1.24 -43.77 -30.06
N PHE A 13 -1.54 -42.71 -30.81
CA PHE A 13 -0.89 -41.42 -30.64
C PHE A 13 -1.43 -40.79 -29.35
N ALA A 14 -0.93 -41.27 -28.21
CA ALA A 14 -0.91 -40.42 -27.03
C ALA A 14 0.15 -39.34 -27.30
N PRO A 15 -0.21 -38.04 -27.39
CA PRO A 15 0.80 -37.01 -27.32
C PRO A 15 1.46 -37.15 -25.95
N SER A 16 2.69 -37.66 -25.93
CA SER A 16 3.55 -37.57 -24.77
C SER A 16 3.78 -36.09 -24.51
N ILE A 17 3.00 -35.52 -23.59
CA ILE A 17 3.23 -34.19 -23.02
C ILE A 17 4.57 -34.33 -22.28
N GLU A 18 5.67 -34.03 -22.97
CA GLU A 18 6.97 -33.97 -22.35
C GLU A 18 6.95 -32.82 -21.34
N LEU A 19 7.56 -33.05 -20.18
CA LEU A 19 7.73 -32.09 -19.09
C LEU A 19 8.48 -30.79 -19.50
N ARG A 20 8.80 -30.61 -20.79
CA ARG A 20 9.33 -29.40 -21.44
C ARG A 20 8.24 -28.48 -22.00
N ASP A 21 6.98 -28.93 -22.00
CA ASP A 21 5.84 -28.14 -22.47
C ASP A 21 5.29 -27.17 -21.42
N THR A 22 5.83 -27.16 -20.19
CA THR A 22 5.53 -26.10 -19.22
C THR A 22 6.26 -24.85 -19.68
N PRO A 23 5.57 -23.90 -20.33
CA PRO A 23 6.26 -22.76 -20.88
C PRO A 23 6.80 -21.93 -19.71
N PRO A 24 7.98 -21.30 -19.84
CA PRO A 24 8.65 -20.62 -18.73
C PRO A 24 7.79 -19.54 -18.05
N HIS A 25 6.71 -19.08 -18.68
CA HIS A 25 5.79 -18.11 -18.09
C HIS A 25 4.85 -18.68 -17.01
N GLU A 26 4.57 -19.98 -16.99
CA GLU A 26 3.81 -20.59 -15.87
C GLU A 26 4.59 -20.55 -14.55
N LEU A 27 5.93 -20.46 -14.62
CA LEU A 27 6.78 -20.26 -13.44
C LEU A 27 6.69 -18.83 -12.89
N PHE A 28 6.22 -17.86 -13.68
CA PHE A 28 6.14 -16.45 -13.31
C PHE A 28 4.70 -15.96 -13.10
N ASP A 29 3.68 -16.77 -13.42
CA ASP A 29 2.25 -16.43 -13.28
C ASP A 29 1.76 -16.45 -11.81
N THR A 30 2.65 -16.69 -10.85
CA THR A 30 2.29 -16.70 -9.41
C THR A 30 2.45 -15.35 -8.72
N ALA A 31 3.00 -14.33 -9.40
CA ALA A 31 3.14 -13.00 -8.82
C ALA A 31 1.85 -12.18 -9.05
N SER A 32 0.92 -12.30 -8.10
CA SER A 32 -0.20 -11.38 -7.86
C SER A 32 0.31 -9.97 -7.48
N THR A 33 1.04 -9.31 -8.36
CA THR A 33 1.43 -7.91 -8.19
C THR A 33 0.71 -7.05 -9.22
N SER A 34 0.07 -5.98 -8.74
CA SER A 34 -0.91 -5.14 -9.46
C SER A 34 -0.35 -4.31 -10.62
N GLN A 35 0.81 -4.69 -11.14
CA GLN A 35 1.33 -4.23 -12.41
C GLN A 35 1.99 -5.43 -13.08
N ALA A 36 1.23 -6.20 -13.85
CA ALA A 36 1.84 -7.13 -14.79
C ALA A 36 2.78 -6.31 -15.70
N PRO A 37 4.10 -6.53 -15.65
CA PRO A 37 5.02 -5.85 -16.54
C PRO A 37 4.68 -6.25 -17.98
N ILE A 38 4.91 -5.35 -18.94
CA ILE A 38 4.98 -5.79 -20.33
C ILE A 38 6.18 -6.72 -20.40
N TRP A 39 5.96 -7.96 -20.82
CA TRP A 39 7.03 -8.93 -20.94
C TRP A 39 7.03 -9.54 -22.32
N LEU A 40 8.24 -9.82 -22.78
CA LEU A 40 8.55 -10.42 -24.05
C LEU A 40 9.40 -11.66 -23.75
N SER A 41 8.96 -12.83 -24.21
CA SER A 41 9.79 -14.04 -24.16
C SER A 41 10.16 -14.49 -25.56
N LEU A 42 11.45 -14.80 -25.73
CA LEU A 42 11.98 -15.43 -26.93
C LEU A 42 12.48 -16.82 -26.55
N SER A 43 12.03 -17.84 -27.27
CA SER A 43 12.59 -19.19 -27.17
C SER A 43 13.00 -19.70 -28.54
N ALA A 44 14.09 -20.48 -28.54
CA ALA A 44 14.55 -21.21 -29.72
C ALA A 44 15.01 -22.60 -29.28
N GLY A 45 14.71 -23.60 -30.09
CA GLY A 45 15.02 -24.99 -29.82
C GLY A 45 15.50 -25.70 -31.08
N VAL A 46 16.37 -26.68 -30.89
CA VAL A 46 16.76 -27.63 -31.93
C VAL A 46 16.52 -29.03 -31.38
N ALA A 47 15.69 -29.82 -32.05
CA ALA A 47 15.44 -31.21 -31.68
C ALA A 47 15.90 -32.15 -32.80
N LEU A 48 16.69 -33.16 -32.42
CA LEU A 48 16.95 -34.32 -33.26
C LEU A 48 15.88 -35.38 -32.97
N LEU A 49 15.12 -35.74 -34.00
CA LEU A 49 14.11 -36.78 -33.94
C LEU A 49 14.77 -38.16 -34.14
N LYS A 50 14.13 -39.23 -33.63
CA LYS A 50 14.67 -40.61 -33.65
C LYS A 50 14.98 -41.15 -35.06
N ASN A 51 14.49 -40.50 -36.10
CA ASN A 51 14.70 -40.83 -37.51
C ASN A 51 15.81 -39.99 -38.18
N GLY A 52 16.63 -39.27 -37.40
CA GLY A 52 17.71 -38.43 -37.92
C GLY A 52 17.25 -37.06 -38.41
N ARG A 53 15.95 -36.76 -38.35
CA ARG A 53 15.42 -35.44 -38.72
C ARG A 53 15.85 -34.37 -37.72
N ARG A 54 16.12 -33.17 -38.23
CA ARG A 54 16.39 -31.99 -37.43
C ARG A 54 15.20 -31.05 -37.54
N SER A 55 14.67 -30.64 -36.40
CA SER A 55 13.68 -29.57 -36.33
C SER A 55 14.29 -28.38 -35.61
N ILE A 56 14.09 -27.20 -36.20
CA ILE A 56 14.43 -25.93 -35.57
C ILE A 56 13.12 -25.20 -35.30
N GLU A 57 12.90 -24.88 -34.03
CA GLU A 57 11.74 -24.12 -33.59
C GLU A 57 12.20 -22.77 -33.04
N ALA A 58 11.52 -21.70 -33.45
CA ALA A 58 11.64 -20.40 -32.80
C ALA A 58 10.24 -19.90 -32.46
N SER A 59 10.06 -19.39 -31.24
CA SER A 59 8.82 -18.74 -30.83
C SER A 59 9.06 -17.42 -30.10
N LEU A 60 8.15 -16.48 -30.35
CA LEU A 60 8.09 -15.19 -29.69
C LEU A 60 6.71 -15.03 -29.08
N LEU A 61 6.69 -14.69 -27.78
CA LEU A 61 5.46 -14.43 -27.03
C LEU A 61 5.54 -13.02 -26.47
N LEU A 62 4.50 -12.24 -26.76
CA LEU A 62 4.30 -10.90 -26.27
C LEU A 62 3.00 -10.85 -25.48
N SER A 63 3.07 -10.50 -24.20
CA SER A 63 1.89 -10.21 -23.38
C SER A 63 1.79 -8.73 -23.14
N ILE A 64 0.64 -8.15 -23.53
CA ILE A 64 0.37 -6.74 -23.32
C ILE A 64 -0.91 -6.60 -22.49
N PRO A 65 -0.82 -6.15 -21.23
CA PRO A 65 -2.00 -5.84 -20.45
C PRO A 65 -2.68 -4.60 -21.05
N LEU A 66 -3.81 -4.81 -21.73
CA LEU A 66 -4.55 -3.74 -22.43
C LEU A 66 -5.09 -2.66 -21.49
N GLU A 67 -5.18 -2.96 -20.20
CA GLU A 67 -5.46 -2.01 -19.12
C GLU A 67 -4.53 -0.79 -19.10
N ARG A 68 -3.36 -0.86 -19.76
CA ARG A 68 -2.45 0.29 -19.94
C ARG A 68 -2.93 1.29 -20.98
N PHE A 69 -3.67 0.86 -22.00
CA PHE A 69 -4.13 1.73 -23.11
C PHE A 69 -5.48 2.37 -22.86
N ALA A 70 -6.30 1.82 -21.96
CA ALA A 70 -7.56 2.42 -21.56
C ALA A 70 -7.38 3.70 -20.71
N LEU A 71 -6.14 4.11 -20.45
CA LEU A 71 -5.81 5.21 -19.55
C LEU A 71 -5.40 6.45 -20.34
N ARG A 72 -6.20 7.51 -20.16
CA ARG A 72 -5.70 8.88 -20.32
C ARG A 72 -4.61 9.09 -19.26
N PRO A 73 -3.40 9.58 -19.61
CA PRO A 73 -2.38 9.82 -18.61
C PRO A 73 -2.93 10.80 -17.56
N PRO A 74 -2.79 10.52 -16.25
CA PRO A 74 -3.08 11.54 -15.25
C PRO A 74 -2.17 12.74 -15.55
N SER A 75 -2.72 13.96 -15.56
CA SER A 75 -1.91 15.15 -15.77
C SER A 75 -0.74 15.12 -14.80
N ALA A 76 0.47 15.30 -15.32
CA ALA A 76 1.72 15.22 -14.58
C ALA A 76 1.67 16.02 -13.26
N GLY A 77 1.38 15.31 -12.18
CA GLY A 77 1.45 15.78 -10.81
C GLY A 77 2.42 14.87 -10.08
N THR A 78 3.71 15.13 -10.28
CA THR A 78 4.82 14.41 -9.70
C THR A 78 4.71 14.39 -8.17
N ALA A 79 4.50 13.22 -7.60
CA ALA A 79 4.81 12.94 -6.20
C ALA A 79 5.29 11.49 -6.12
N GLN A 80 6.59 11.30 -6.35
CA GLN A 80 7.31 10.12 -5.88
C GLN A 80 7.13 10.05 -4.36
N SER A 81 6.47 9.00 -3.90
CA SER A 81 6.34 8.70 -2.48
C SER A 81 7.60 7.97 -2.04
N ILE A 82 8.46 8.67 -1.30
CA ILE A 82 9.59 8.11 -0.54
C ILE A 82 9.02 7.37 0.67
N ALA A 83 8.31 6.27 0.44
CA ALA A 83 7.70 5.48 1.51
C ALA A 83 7.82 3.98 1.21
N ASP A 84 9.00 3.55 0.78
CA ASP A 84 9.46 2.16 0.89
C ASP A 84 10.84 2.18 1.57
N ALA A 85 10.85 2.62 2.82
CA ALA A 85 11.92 2.29 3.74
C ALA A 85 11.38 1.18 4.66
N PRO A 86 12.02 0.00 4.74
CA PRO A 86 11.60 -1.03 5.66
C PRO A 86 11.68 -0.50 7.09
N VAL A 87 10.54 -0.45 7.76
CA VAL A 87 10.44 -0.04 9.17
C VAL A 87 11.28 -1.02 10.00
N PRO A 88 12.32 -0.56 10.72
CA PRO A 88 13.06 -1.43 11.62
C PRO A 88 12.12 -1.94 12.72
N THR A 89 11.96 -3.25 12.80
CA THR A 89 11.20 -3.95 13.83
C THR A 89 11.89 -3.75 15.18
N LEU A 90 11.43 -2.74 15.93
CA LEU A 90 11.83 -2.54 17.33
C LEU A 90 11.31 -3.71 18.16
N LYS A 91 12.26 -4.39 18.81
CA LYS A 91 12.06 -5.47 19.77
C LYS A 91 11.11 -4.98 20.89
N PRO A 92 10.03 -5.72 21.22
CA PRO A 92 9.12 -5.30 22.27
C PRO A 92 9.84 -5.21 23.63
N PRO A 93 9.55 -4.19 24.45
CA PRO A 93 10.15 -4.07 25.78
C PRO A 93 9.68 -5.22 26.69
N PRO A 94 10.52 -5.66 27.64
CA PRO A 94 10.16 -6.71 28.59
C PRO A 94 8.97 -6.28 29.45
N ARG A 95 7.96 -7.18 29.54
CA ARG A 95 6.83 -7.05 30.46
C ARG A 95 7.34 -6.87 31.89
N ARG A 96 7.03 -5.72 32.50
CA ARG A 96 7.20 -5.51 33.94
C ARG A 96 6.23 -6.46 34.70
N PRO A 97 6.69 -7.18 35.72
CA PRO A 97 5.81 -7.93 36.60
C PRO A 97 4.87 -6.97 37.35
N ALA A 98 3.61 -7.36 37.49
CA ALA A 98 2.60 -6.61 38.22
C ALA A 98 2.97 -6.54 39.71
N PRO A 99 2.77 -5.40 40.40
CA PRO A 99 2.94 -5.31 41.84
C PRO A 99 1.82 -6.09 42.56
N ASP A 100 2.21 -6.78 43.64
CA ASP A 100 1.32 -7.54 44.50
C ASP A 100 0.21 -6.67 45.12
N PRO A 101 -1.00 -7.23 45.32
CA PRO A 101 -2.09 -6.53 45.98
C PRO A 101 -1.76 -6.31 47.47
N ALA A 102 -1.87 -5.05 47.91
CA ALA A 102 -1.71 -4.66 49.30
C ALA A 102 -2.79 -5.29 50.21
N PRO A 103 -2.45 -5.63 51.47
CA PRO A 103 -3.41 -6.17 52.43
C PRO A 103 -4.43 -5.10 52.88
N PRO A 104 -5.64 -5.51 53.32
CA PRO A 104 -6.65 -4.58 53.81
C PRO A 104 -6.26 -4.02 55.19
N PRO A 105 -6.44 -2.71 55.44
CA PRO A 105 -6.28 -2.16 56.78
C PRO A 105 -7.47 -2.56 57.66
N LYS A 106 -7.14 -3.12 58.83
CA LYS A 106 -8.04 -3.26 59.98
C LYS A 106 -7.73 -2.18 61.01
N ASP A 107 -8.78 -1.84 61.74
CA ASP A 107 -8.84 -1.18 63.05
C ASP A 107 -9.01 0.35 63.06
N MET A 108 -10.30 0.70 63.20
CA MET A 108 -10.87 1.59 64.22
C MET A 108 -9.89 2.46 65.01
N ILE A 109 -9.98 3.77 64.78
CA ILE A 109 -9.65 4.80 65.77
C ILE A 109 -10.85 5.76 65.84
N ASP A 110 -11.36 5.96 67.05
CA ASP A 110 -12.46 6.85 67.40
C ASP A 110 -12.22 8.31 66.96
N PRO A 111 -13.29 9.09 66.68
CA PRO A 111 -13.18 10.47 66.26
C PRO A 111 -12.94 11.42 67.44
N PRO A 112 -11.87 12.24 67.44
CA PRO A 112 -11.82 13.44 68.25
C PRO A 112 -12.44 14.62 67.49
N GLU A 113 -13.53 15.11 68.08
CA GLU A 113 -13.91 16.53 68.22
C GLU A 113 -13.53 17.50 67.09
N ALA A 114 -14.57 17.94 66.38
CA ALA A 114 -14.51 18.92 65.30
C ALA A 114 -13.94 20.29 65.77
N PRO A 115 -12.86 20.81 65.16
CA PRO A 115 -12.55 22.22 65.27
C PRO A 115 -13.51 23.05 64.42
N SER A 116 -14.02 24.11 65.04
CA SER A 116 -14.94 25.12 64.50
C SER A 116 -14.69 25.46 63.03
N ALA A 117 -15.75 25.35 62.23
CA ALA A 117 -15.81 25.82 60.86
C ALA A 117 -15.48 27.32 60.81
N SER A 118 -14.29 27.64 60.30
CA SER A 118 -14.02 28.98 59.77
C SER A 118 -14.91 29.20 58.53
N PRO A 119 -15.44 30.41 58.31
CA PRO A 119 -16.29 30.69 57.15
C PRO A 119 -15.52 30.36 55.86
N PRO A 120 -16.20 29.87 54.81
CA PRO A 120 -15.55 29.53 53.55
C PRO A 120 -14.94 30.79 52.96
N THR A 121 -13.61 30.92 53.05
CA THR A 121 -12.83 31.83 52.22
C THR A 121 -13.17 31.49 50.78
N GLU A 122 -13.91 32.38 50.14
CA GLU A 122 -14.34 32.28 48.75
C GLU A 122 -13.11 31.96 47.89
N ALA A 123 -13.03 30.73 47.39
CA ALA A 123 -11.90 30.28 46.59
C ALA A 123 -11.77 31.23 45.40
N PRO A 124 -10.60 31.82 45.15
CA PRO A 124 -10.43 32.77 44.06
C PRO A 124 -10.85 32.10 42.76
N LYS A 125 -11.86 32.65 42.08
CA LYS A 125 -12.26 32.23 40.73
C LYS A 125 -11.07 32.49 39.81
N ILE A 126 -10.36 31.41 39.47
CA ILE A 126 -9.33 31.45 38.45
C ILE A 126 -10.06 31.60 37.11
N GLU A 127 -10.13 32.83 36.61
CA GLU A 127 -10.58 33.10 35.24
C GLU A 127 -9.48 32.62 34.29
N ILE A 128 -9.66 31.43 33.73
CA ILE A 128 -8.75 30.89 32.71
C ILE A 128 -9.17 31.50 31.37
N PRO A 129 -8.39 32.41 30.76
CA PRO A 129 -8.74 32.96 29.46
C PRO A 129 -8.74 31.82 28.41
N VAL A 130 -9.89 31.60 27.78
CA VAL A 130 -10.03 30.58 26.73
C VAL A 130 -9.46 31.13 25.42
N LEU A 131 -8.15 30.94 25.22
CA LEU A 131 -7.44 31.41 24.02
C LEU A 131 -7.77 30.61 22.75
N ILE A 132 -8.26 29.37 22.89
CA ILE A 132 -8.51 28.47 21.76
C ILE A 132 -10.02 28.30 21.58
N THR A 133 -10.54 28.86 20.50
CA THR A 133 -11.92 28.63 20.06
C THR A 133 -12.01 27.34 19.22
N PRO A 134 -13.20 26.74 19.11
CA PRO A 134 -13.44 25.60 18.21
C PRO A 134 -13.06 25.89 16.75
N GLU A 135 -13.17 27.14 16.31
CA GLU A 135 -12.79 27.56 14.96
C GLU A 135 -11.28 27.46 14.75
N ILE A 136 -10.48 27.95 15.70
CA ILE A 136 -9.01 27.85 15.67
C ILE A 136 -8.59 26.38 15.64
N ALA A 137 -9.20 25.54 16.47
CA ALA A 137 -8.93 24.10 16.48
C ALA A 137 -9.23 23.45 15.11
N ARG A 138 -10.38 23.77 14.50
CA ARG A 138 -10.73 23.29 13.14
C ARG A 138 -9.78 23.79 12.07
N SER A 139 -9.33 25.05 12.15
CA SER A 139 -8.40 25.62 11.17
C SER A 139 -7.01 25.02 11.30
N ALA A 140 -6.53 24.77 12.52
CA ALA A 140 -5.25 24.12 12.79
C ALA A 140 -5.24 22.68 12.29
N THR A 141 -6.28 21.89 12.57
CA THR A 141 -6.38 20.50 12.10
C THR A 141 -6.45 20.44 10.58
N ARG A 142 -7.24 21.33 9.94
CA ARG A 142 -7.25 21.47 8.47
C ARG A 142 -5.88 21.84 7.90
N ALA A 143 -5.15 22.75 8.54
CA ALA A 143 -3.80 23.12 8.10
C ALA A 143 -2.83 21.94 8.20
N ALA A 144 -2.86 21.19 9.30
CA ALA A 144 -2.05 19.98 9.46
C ALA A 144 -2.41 18.89 8.44
N LEU A 145 -3.70 18.64 8.21
CA LEU A 145 -4.16 17.67 7.21
C LEU A 145 -3.70 18.06 5.80
N ARG A 146 -3.74 19.34 5.43
CA ARG A 146 -3.17 19.81 4.15
C ARG A 146 -1.67 19.61 4.08
N HIS A 147 -0.96 20.00 5.14
CA HIS A 147 0.50 19.88 5.17
C HIS A 147 0.94 18.42 5.01
N ALA A 148 0.24 17.49 5.66
CA ALA A 148 0.45 16.05 5.54
C ALA A 148 -0.12 15.42 4.24
N ARG A 149 -0.75 16.21 3.35
CA ARG A 149 -1.46 15.73 2.14
C ARG A 149 -2.54 14.68 2.47
N LEU A 150 -3.16 14.84 3.64
CA LEU A 150 -4.20 13.97 4.15
C LEU A 150 -5.63 14.41 3.75
N GLU A 151 -5.85 15.62 3.23
CA GLU A 151 -7.20 16.16 2.93
C GLU A 151 -7.89 15.47 1.72
N ASP A 152 -7.22 15.29 0.57
CA ASP A 152 -7.92 14.94 -0.70
C ASP A 152 -7.74 13.51 -1.23
N ALA A 153 -6.98 12.62 -0.58
CA ALA A 153 -6.64 11.35 -1.24
C ALA A 153 -7.76 10.30 -1.28
N SER A 154 -8.95 10.53 -0.70
CA SER A 154 -10.09 9.63 -0.89
C SER A 154 -10.47 9.53 -2.36
N ALA A 155 -10.58 10.67 -3.05
CA ALA A 155 -10.86 10.73 -4.48
C ALA A 155 -9.82 9.97 -5.31
N ARG A 156 -8.56 9.95 -4.86
CA ARG A 156 -7.48 9.19 -5.53
C ARG A 156 -7.65 7.68 -5.33
N VAL A 157 -7.98 7.23 -4.13
CA VAL A 157 -8.25 5.81 -3.85
C VAL A 157 -9.50 5.35 -4.60
N ASP A 158 -10.54 6.18 -4.66
CA ASP A 158 -11.77 5.89 -5.41
C ASP A 158 -11.51 5.82 -6.92
N ALA A 159 -10.66 6.71 -7.44
CA ALA A 159 -10.20 6.64 -8.83
C ALA A 159 -9.40 5.36 -9.11
N LEU A 160 -8.56 4.90 -8.18
CA LEU A 160 -7.85 3.62 -8.29
C LEU A 160 -8.82 2.43 -8.25
N ALA A 161 -9.80 2.44 -7.36
CA ALA A 161 -10.83 1.40 -7.27
C ALA A 161 -11.67 1.34 -8.56
N THR A 162 -12.12 2.50 -9.05
CA THR A 162 -12.87 2.61 -10.31
C THR A 162 -12.03 2.12 -11.49
N ARG A 163 -10.74 2.48 -11.51
CA ARG A 163 -9.80 2.01 -12.52
C ARG A 163 -9.65 0.48 -12.48
N ALA A 164 -9.47 -0.11 -11.31
CA ALA A 164 -9.35 -1.56 -11.15
C ALA A 164 -10.60 -2.30 -11.63
N ARG A 165 -11.80 -1.78 -11.30
CA ARG A 165 -13.07 -2.35 -11.79
C ARG A 165 -13.21 -2.21 -13.31
N SER A 166 -12.79 -1.08 -13.88
CA SER A 166 -12.82 -0.89 -15.33
C SER A 166 -11.84 -1.78 -16.09
N SER A 167 -10.66 -2.10 -15.52
CA SER A 167 -9.69 -2.98 -16.17
C SER A 167 -10.13 -4.44 -16.17
N ALA A 168 -10.92 -4.87 -15.17
CA ALA A 168 -11.51 -6.21 -15.15
C ALA A 168 -12.46 -6.50 -16.33
N LEU A 169 -12.97 -5.46 -17.01
CA LEU A 169 -13.80 -5.60 -18.20
C LEU A 169 -12.99 -5.86 -19.48
N LEU A 170 -11.69 -5.61 -19.46
CA LEU A 170 -10.83 -5.79 -20.62
C LEU A 170 -10.19 -7.18 -20.63
N PRO A 171 -10.13 -7.85 -21.79
CA PRO A 171 -9.37 -9.07 -21.89
C PRO A 171 -7.87 -8.78 -21.80
N GLU A 172 -7.14 -9.72 -21.23
CA GLU A 172 -5.71 -9.84 -21.47
C GLU A 172 -5.50 -10.46 -22.85
N ILE A 173 -4.79 -9.76 -23.75
CA ILE A 173 -4.45 -10.28 -25.08
C ILE A 173 -3.02 -10.79 -25.07
N ARG A 174 -2.86 -12.07 -25.41
CA ARG A 174 -1.58 -12.74 -25.63
C ARG A 174 -1.43 -13.05 -27.11
N LEU A 175 -0.31 -12.62 -27.69
CA LEU A 175 0.04 -12.89 -29.08
C LEU A 175 1.25 -13.83 -29.10
N ARG A 176 1.10 -14.97 -29.79
CA ARG A 176 2.17 -15.95 -30.01
C ARG A 176 2.41 -16.10 -31.50
N ALA A 177 3.67 -15.94 -31.90
CA ALA A 177 4.13 -16.25 -33.24
C ALA A 177 5.19 -17.35 -33.13
N SER A 178 4.99 -18.48 -33.82
CA SER A 178 6.01 -19.52 -33.94
C SER A 178 6.29 -19.85 -35.39
N ARG A 179 7.57 -20.12 -35.66
CA ARG A 179 8.04 -20.62 -36.95
C ARG A 179 8.74 -21.93 -36.70
N LEU A 180 8.28 -22.98 -37.38
CA LEU A 180 8.87 -24.30 -37.32
C LEU A 180 9.39 -24.66 -38.71
N VAL A 181 10.68 -24.96 -38.76
CA VAL A 181 11.38 -25.42 -39.96
C VAL A 181 11.68 -26.90 -39.74
N ASP A 182 11.08 -27.74 -40.58
CA ASP A 182 11.31 -29.19 -40.58
C ASP A 182 12.08 -29.57 -41.84
N GLU A 183 13.21 -30.23 -41.65
CA GLU A 183 13.99 -30.85 -42.71
C GLU A 183 13.84 -32.36 -42.58
N ALA A 184 12.98 -32.93 -43.43
CA ALA A 184 12.78 -34.36 -43.52
C ALA A 184 13.56 -34.92 -44.70
N GLU A 185 14.64 -35.64 -44.42
CA GLU A 185 15.23 -36.55 -45.40
C GLU A 185 14.46 -37.87 -45.35
N GLN A 186 13.85 -38.25 -46.47
CA GLN A 186 13.15 -39.52 -46.61
C GLN A 186 13.84 -40.36 -47.67
N LEU A 187 14.32 -41.54 -47.25
CA LEU A 187 14.76 -42.58 -48.17
C LEU A 187 13.57 -42.93 -49.07
N SER A 188 13.72 -42.65 -50.36
CA SER A 188 12.72 -42.91 -51.38
C SER A 188 13.33 -43.85 -52.41
N PRO A 189 13.63 -45.11 -52.01
CA PRO A 189 14.37 -46.02 -52.86
C PRO A 189 13.61 -46.25 -54.16
N THR A 190 14.33 -46.13 -55.27
CA THR A 190 13.82 -46.44 -56.61
C THR A 190 14.52 -47.70 -57.12
N GLU A 191 13.90 -48.40 -58.07
CA GLU A 191 14.45 -49.65 -58.63
C GLU A 191 15.88 -49.49 -59.20
N TYR A 192 16.23 -48.27 -59.65
CA TYR A 192 17.53 -47.93 -60.23
C TYR A 192 18.52 -47.28 -59.25
N ASP A 193 18.03 -46.79 -58.10
CA ASP A 193 18.86 -46.14 -57.09
C ASP A 193 18.29 -46.42 -55.69
N PRO A 194 18.78 -47.48 -55.02
CA PRO A 194 18.37 -47.82 -53.65
C PRO A 194 18.92 -46.84 -52.61
N GLY A 195 19.90 -46.01 -52.98
CA GLY A 195 20.49 -44.97 -52.13
C GLY A 195 19.79 -43.62 -52.24
N ARG A 196 18.72 -43.51 -53.03
CA ARG A 196 18.05 -42.23 -53.30
C ARG A 196 17.41 -41.64 -52.03
N VAL A 197 17.97 -40.53 -51.57
CA VAL A 197 17.43 -39.69 -50.50
C VAL A 197 16.67 -38.53 -51.15
N THR A 198 15.39 -38.37 -50.80
CA THR A 198 14.62 -37.19 -51.18
C THR A 198 14.52 -36.28 -49.97
N ALA A 199 15.08 -35.07 -50.09
CA ALA A 199 14.91 -34.05 -49.07
C ALA A 199 13.56 -33.36 -49.25
N SER A 200 12.73 -33.37 -48.21
CA SER A 200 11.47 -32.63 -48.13
C SER A 200 11.60 -31.60 -47.02
N GLY A 201 11.76 -30.33 -47.40
CA GLY A 201 11.75 -29.21 -46.46
C GLY A 201 10.34 -28.65 -46.31
N GLY A 202 9.87 -28.52 -45.06
CA GLY A 202 8.61 -27.86 -44.71
C GLY A 202 8.87 -26.65 -43.82
N THR A 203 8.26 -25.51 -44.14
CA THR A 203 8.19 -24.37 -43.21
C THR A 203 6.74 -24.17 -42.79
N SER A 204 6.48 -24.18 -41.49
CA SER A 204 5.18 -23.81 -40.93
C SER A 204 5.31 -22.54 -40.09
N VAL A 205 4.31 -21.67 -40.20
CA VAL A 205 4.20 -20.44 -39.42
C VAL A 205 2.85 -20.46 -38.72
N TRP A 206 2.85 -20.28 -37.41
CA TRP A 206 1.66 -20.22 -36.58
C TRP A 206 1.56 -18.84 -35.94
N LEU A 207 0.37 -18.25 -36.07
CA LEU A 207 0.00 -17.00 -35.44
C LEU A 207 -1.22 -17.26 -34.56
N GLU A 208 -1.05 -17.15 -33.26
CA GLU A 208 -2.12 -17.37 -32.28
C GLU A 208 -2.37 -16.09 -31.48
N ALA A 209 -3.63 -15.69 -31.38
CA ALA A 209 -4.09 -14.61 -30.53
C ALA A 209 -5.05 -15.18 -29.50
N ARG A 210 -4.71 -15.06 -28.21
CA ARG A 210 -5.54 -15.52 -27.09
C ARG A 210 -6.01 -14.33 -26.27
N GLY A 211 -7.33 -14.20 -26.13
CA GLY A 211 -7.96 -13.26 -25.20
C GLY A 211 -8.45 -13.99 -23.96
N THR A 212 -8.06 -13.53 -22.76
CA THR A 212 -8.56 -14.07 -21.49
C THR A 212 -9.33 -13.00 -20.74
N TRP A 213 -10.60 -13.27 -20.42
CA TRP A 213 -11.42 -12.41 -19.57
C TRP A 213 -11.43 -12.92 -18.14
N ARG A 214 -11.15 -12.03 -17.20
CA ARG A 214 -11.20 -12.30 -15.76
C ARG A 214 -12.45 -11.69 -15.15
N LEU A 215 -13.60 -12.33 -15.43
CA LEU A 215 -14.91 -11.86 -14.98
C LEU A 215 -15.13 -12.02 -13.46
N ASP A 216 -14.33 -12.87 -12.81
CA ASP A 216 -14.24 -13.00 -11.34
C ASP A 216 -13.98 -11.64 -10.67
N ARG A 217 -13.07 -10.85 -11.26
CA ARG A 217 -12.66 -9.54 -10.75
C ARG A 217 -13.72 -8.46 -10.87
N ILE A 218 -14.78 -8.69 -11.64
CA ILE A 218 -15.91 -7.76 -11.75
C ILE A 218 -16.75 -7.78 -10.46
N LEU A 219 -16.89 -8.97 -9.86
CA LEU A 219 -17.66 -9.16 -8.63
C LEU A 219 -16.84 -8.81 -7.39
N PHE A 220 -15.57 -9.25 -7.36
CA PHE A 220 -14.67 -8.99 -6.24
C PHE A 220 -13.23 -9.01 -6.73
N ALA A 221 -12.51 -7.91 -6.56
CA ALA A 221 -11.10 -7.83 -6.85
C ALA A 221 -10.32 -7.97 -5.54
N ASP A 222 -9.26 -8.77 -5.50
CA ASP A 222 -8.39 -8.87 -4.31
C ASP A 222 -7.82 -7.51 -3.88
N GLU A 223 -7.68 -6.60 -4.86
CA GLU A 223 -7.32 -5.20 -4.63
C GLU A 223 -8.34 -4.46 -3.77
N GLU A 224 -9.61 -4.84 -3.75
CA GLU A 224 -10.63 -4.17 -2.95
C GLU A 224 -10.32 -4.27 -1.45
N ILE A 225 -9.86 -5.43 -0.97
CA ILE A 225 -9.43 -5.60 0.43
C ILE A 225 -8.21 -4.71 0.71
N ALA A 226 -7.24 -4.68 -0.21
CA ALA A 226 -6.05 -3.84 -0.05
C ALA A 226 -6.41 -2.34 -0.05
N LEU A 227 -7.33 -1.91 -0.92
CA LEU A 227 -7.81 -0.53 -1.00
C LEU A 227 -8.63 -0.16 0.25
N GLU A 228 -9.48 -1.05 0.75
CA GLU A 228 -10.21 -0.85 2.01
C GLU A 228 -9.27 -0.72 3.20
N LYS A 229 -8.24 -1.56 3.26
CA LYS A 229 -7.20 -1.45 4.28
C LYS A 229 -6.49 -0.10 4.17
N MET A 230 -6.12 0.34 2.97
CA MET A 230 -5.52 1.67 2.75
C MET A 230 -6.45 2.81 3.18
N ARG A 231 -7.77 2.68 2.97
CA ARG A 231 -8.76 3.65 3.47
C ARG A 231 -8.76 3.70 4.99
N HIS A 232 -8.78 2.54 5.66
CA HIS A 232 -8.73 2.44 7.12
C HIS A 232 -7.43 3.01 7.69
N ASP A 233 -6.28 2.56 7.19
CA ASP A 233 -4.96 3.02 7.63
C ASP A 233 -4.83 4.55 7.52
N ARG A 234 -5.43 5.14 6.47
CA ARG A 234 -5.45 6.59 6.26
C ARG A 234 -6.41 7.30 7.22
N ALA A 235 -7.61 6.79 7.43
CA ALA A 235 -8.55 7.34 8.40
C ALA A 235 -7.94 7.34 9.81
N ASP A 236 -7.24 6.27 10.17
CA ASP A 236 -6.47 6.16 11.40
C ASP A 236 -5.34 7.19 11.48
N ALA A 237 -4.59 7.38 10.39
CA ALA A 237 -3.55 8.40 10.33
C ALA A 237 -4.11 9.82 10.48
N GLN A 238 -5.26 10.11 9.86
CA GLN A 238 -5.97 11.38 10.03
C GLN A 238 -6.42 11.58 11.48
N ALA A 239 -7.04 10.57 12.10
CA ALA A 239 -7.50 10.64 13.48
C ALA A 239 -6.34 10.88 14.45
N LYS A 240 -5.23 10.15 14.29
CA LYS A 240 -4.00 10.34 15.08
C LYS A 240 -3.41 11.73 14.92
N LEU A 241 -3.38 12.26 13.69
CA LEU A 241 -2.88 13.61 13.43
C LEU A 241 -3.79 14.67 14.07
N ILE A 242 -5.11 14.54 13.92
CA ILE A 242 -6.09 15.43 14.53
C ILE A 242 -5.93 15.43 16.05
N GLN A 243 -5.86 14.24 16.67
CA GLN A 243 -5.65 14.10 18.11
C GLN A 243 -4.35 14.79 18.53
N LYS A 244 -3.23 14.55 17.83
CA LYS A 244 -1.94 15.15 18.15
C LYS A 244 -1.96 16.68 18.07
N VAL A 245 -2.62 17.23 17.05
CA VAL A 245 -2.78 18.69 16.89
C VAL A 245 -3.59 19.27 18.05
N LEU A 246 -4.69 18.62 18.44
CA LEU A 246 -5.52 19.07 19.58
C LEU A 246 -4.75 18.98 20.90
N GLU A 247 -4.01 17.89 21.13
CA GLU A 247 -3.15 17.74 22.31
C GLU A 247 -2.11 18.87 22.41
N LEU A 248 -1.44 19.18 21.31
CA LEU A 248 -0.44 20.26 21.24
C LEU A 248 -1.08 21.64 21.43
N LEU A 249 -2.26 21.87 20.84
CA LEU A 249 -3.02 23.11 21.02
C LEU A 249 -3.36 23.33 22.49
N PHE A 250 -3.93 22.34 23.16
CA PHE A 250 -4.25 22.46 24.58
C PHE A 250 -3.01 22.51 25.47
N ALA A 251 -1.93 21.82 25.10
CA ALA A 251 -0.64 21.94 25.79
C ALA A 251 -0.09 23.37 25.70
N TRP A 252 -0.15 23.99 24.52
CA TRP A 252 0.23 25.38 24.33
C TRP A 252 -0.64 26.33 25.15
N GLN A 253 -1.97 26.19 25.14
CA GLN A 253 -2.86 27.04 25.96
C GLN A 253 -2.54 26.92 27.46
N ARG A 254 -2.30 25.69 27.96
CA ARG A 254 -1.90 25.48 29.36
C ARG A 254 -0.55 26.13 29.67
N ALA A 255 0.43 26.02 28.77
CA ALA A 255 1.74 26.65 28.94
C ALA A 255 1.65 28.18 28.98
N VAL A 256 0.80 28.77 28.13
CA VAL A 256 0.55 30.23 28.13
C VAL A 256 -0.11 30.66 29.43
N ALA A 257 -1.17 29.98 29.86
CA ALA A 257 -1.86 30.30 31.11
C ALA A 257 -0.92 30.18 32.33
N LEU A 258 -0.07 29.16 32.37
CA LEU A 258 0.93 28.99 33.43
C LEU A 258 1.96 30.12 33.42
N LYS A 259 2.43 30.53 32.24
CA LYS A 259 3.35 31.64 32.10
C LYS A 259 2.74 32.94 32.63
N GLU A 260 1.51 33.27 32.22
CA GLU A 260 0.80 34.48 32.67
C GLU A 260 0.59 34.49 34.20
N HIS A 261 0.25 33.33 34.77
CA HIS A 261 0.10 33.17 36.21
C HIS A 261 1.43 33.42 36.97
N LEU A 262 2.54 32.87 36.48
CA LEU A 262 3.87 33.04 37.09
C LEU A 262 4.45 34.44 36.91
N GLU A 263 4.09 35.14 35.83
CA GLU A 263 4.45 36.56 35.64
C GLU A 263 3.69 37.47 36.62
N SER A 264 2.43 37.15 36.90
CA SER A 264 1.59 37.91 37.84
C SER A 264 1.94 37.64 39.31
N ALA A 265 2.51 36.48 39.63
CA ALA A 265 2.91 36.11 40.98
C ALA A 265 4.24 36.80 41.37
N ALA A 266 4.18 37.75 42.32
CA ALA A 266 5.33 38.55 42.76
C ALA A 266 6.48 37.73 43.38
N SER A 267 6.19 36.55 43.92
CA SER A 267 7.17 35.66 44.58
C SER A 267 7.52 34.42 43.75
N ALA A 268 7.18 34.38 42.46
CA ALA A 268 7.49 33.23 41.62
C ALA A 268 9.00 33.11 41.35
N ASP A 269 9.49 31.89 41.45
CA ASP A 269 10.87 31.52 41.15
C ASP A 269 11.23 31.81 39.67
N ILE A 270 12.47 32.26 39.45
CA ILE A 270 12.99 32.61 38.12
C ILE A 270 13.07 31.35 37.25
N GLU A 271 13.50 30.21 37.81
CA GLU A 271 13.60 28.96 37.05
C GLU A 271 12.22 28.48 36.57
N ALA A 272 11.19 28.63 37.41
CA ALA A 272 9.81 28.31 37.04
C ALA A 272 9.31 29.19 35.87
N ARG A 273 9.64 30.49 35.87
CA ARG A 273 9.29 31.41 34.77
C ARG A 273 10.01 31.05 33.47
N VAL A 274 11.30 30.72 33.54
CA VAL A 274 12.08 30.29 32.36
C VAL A 274 11.51 28.99 31.80
N THR A 275 11.20 28.01 32.66
CA THR A 275 10.63 26.72 32.24
C THR A 275 9.27 26.90 31.57
N ALA A 276 8.39 27.74 32.13
CA ALA A 276 7.10 28.05 31.51
C ALA A 276 7.26 28.72 30.14
N ALA A 277 8.21 29.66 30.00
CA ALA A 277 8.50 30.31 28.72
C ALA A 277 9.04 29.32 27.67
N LEU A 278 9.92 28.39 28.06
CA LEU A 278 10.42 27.34 27.18
C LEU A 278 9.30 26.40 26.72
N ASN A 279 8.40 25.99 27.62
CA ASN A 279 7.26 25.14 27.27
C ASN A 279 6.33 25.80 26.24
N VAL A 280 6.12 27.13 26.34
CA VAL A 280 5.36 27.88 25.33
C VAL A 280 6.08 27.84 23.98
N ALA A 281 7.39 28.12 23.97
CA ALA A 281 8.19 28.13 22.74
C ALA A 281 8.24 26.74 22.07
N GLU A 282 8.39 25.67 22.86
CA GLU A 282 8.45 24.29 22.38
C GLU A 282 7.13 23.83 21.76
N THR A 283 6.01 24.08 22.46
CA THR A 283 4.68 23.72 21.95
C THR A 283 4.29 24.54 20.72
N GLU A 284 4.65 25.83 20.69
CA GLU A 284 4.44 26.69 19.52
C GLU A 284 5.27 26.21 18.31
N ALA A 285 6.55 25.88 18.51
CA ALA A 285 7.39 25.33 17.43
C ALA A 285 6.85 23.98 16.93
N SER A 286 6.42 23.10 17.83
CA SER A 286 5.83 21.80 17.48
C SER A 286 4.54 21.95 16.67
N LEU A 287 3.68 22.89 17.06
CA LEU A 287 2.46 23.24 16.31
C LEU A 287 2.78 23.83 14.95
N ASP A 288 3.80 24.67 14.85
CA ASP A 288 4.17 25.29 13.58
C ASP A 288 4.70 24.26 12.58
N VAL A 289 5.53 23.32 13.04
CA VAL A 289 6.03 22.19 12.23
C VAL A 289 4.87 21.34 11.72
N ILE A 290 3.97 20.89 12.61
CA ILE A 290 2.90 19.97 12.21
C ILE A 290 1.84 20.64 11.33
N THR A 291 1.67 21.96 11.44
CA THR A 291 0.71 22.74 10.65
C THR A 291 1.32 23.40 9.40
N GLY A 292 2.61 23.19 9.11
CA GLY A 292 3.28 23.77 7.95
C GLY A 292 3.37 25.30 8.00
N GLY A 293 3.73 25.85 9.15
CA GLY A 293 3.89 27.29 9.37
C GLY A 293 2.58 28.04 9.61
N TRP A 294 1.43 27.35 9.62
CA TRP A 294 0.13 28.02 9.75
C TRP A 294 -0.05 28.64 11.13
N PHE A 295 0.36 27.94 12.19
CA PHE A 295 0.17 28.40 13.56
C PHE A 295 0.95 29.69 13.86
N GLY A 296 2.21 29.78 13.42
CA GLY A 296 3.01 30.99 13.56
C GLY A 296 2.45 32.18 12.77
N ARG A 297 1.84 31.95 11.59
CA ARG A 297 1.12 33.00 10.85
C ARG A 297 -0.15 33.44 11.58
N PHE A 298 -0.92 32.49 12.12
CA PHE A 298 -2.11 32.77 12.91
C PHE A 298 -1.78 33.66 14.12
N ARG A 299 -0.72 33.35 14.87
CA ARG A 299 -0.24 34.16 16.01
C ARG A 299 0.13 35.59 15.64
N LYS A 300 0.70 35.80 14.46
CA LYS A 300 1.07 37.14 13.97
C LYS A 300 -0.13 37.95 13.47
N SER A 301 -1.23 37.28 13.10
CA SER A 301 -2.47 37.90 12.64
C SER A 301 -3.16 38.69 13.76
N PRO A 302 -3.89 39.79 13.46
CA PRO A 302 -4.71 40.50 14.45
C PRO A 302 -5.70 39.58 15.19
N ALA A 303 -6.15 38.50 14.55
CA ALA A 303 -6.99 37.48 15.18
C ALA A 303 -6.26 36.65 16.25
N GLY A 304 -4.94 36.45 16.13
CA GLY A 304 -4.12 35.76 17.13
C GLY A 304 -3.55 36.68 18.21
N LYS A 305 -3.57 38.01 17.99
CA LYS A 305 -3.15 39.04 18.97
C LYS A 305 -4.28 39.47 19.90
N ARG A 306 -5.53 39.40 19.47
CA ARG A 306 -6.69 39.58 20.34
C ARG A 306 -6.90 38.27 21.11
N GLY A 307 -6.36 38.17 22.32
CA GLY A 307 -6.89 37.22 23.31
C GLY A 307 -8.41 37.45 23.46
N PRO A 308 -9.18 36.45 23.94
CA PRO A 308 -10.62 36.57 24.05
C PRO A 308 -10.97 37.85 24.85
N LEU A 309 -11.89 38.64 24.30
CA LEU A 309 -12.56 39.74 25.01
C LEU A 309 -13.36 39.19 26.18
#